data_AF-A0A0W0XSF5-F1
#
_entry.id   AF-A0A0W0XSF5-F1
#
_cell.length_a   1.000
_cell.length_b   1.000
_cell.length_c   1.000
_cell.angle_alpha   90.00
_cell.angle_beta   90.00
_cell.angle_gamma   90.00
#
_symmetry.space_group_name_H-M   'P 1'
#
loop_
_entity.id
_entity.type
_entity.pdbx_description
1 polymer ?
#
loop_
_entity_poly.entity_id
_entity_poly.type
_entity_poly.pdbx_seq_one_letter_code
_entity_poly.pdbx_strand_id
1 'polypeptide(L)'
;MKKRIPGIFGFGLILLSSLGNAGTQPKFSIVNTVRPPALIAPGDIVGAQYLVTNNTLITRELTLVPLTGVQQITAGPNACQNPFVLAHGQSCFLNLVFNSNFASGVHNGPEICKTVAGGGNVPSQFLCSQPSRTDLLNITVQ
;
A
#
# COMPACT_ATOMS: atom_id res chain seq x y z
N MET A 1 71.51 6.72 -25.90
CA MET A 1 70.13 6.67 -26.39
C MET A 1 69.15 6.76 -25.21
N LYS A 2 68.15 7.63 -25.32
CA LYS A 2 66.79 7.65 -24.70
C LYS A 2 66.60 7.61 -23.16
N LYS A 3 66.06 8.74 -22.65
CA LYS A 3 65.36 9.01 -21.36
C LYS A 3 64.31 7.95 -20.95
N ARG A 4 63.99 7.87 -19.64
CA ARG A 4 62.62 8.16 -19.11
C ARG A 4 62.56 8.23 -17.56
N ILE A 5 61.67 9.12 -17.11
CA ILE A 5 61.39 9.64 -15.76
C ILE A 5 60.44 8.70 -15.00
N PRO A 6 60.48 8.60 -13.66
CA PRO A 6 59.30 8.22 -12.89
C PRO A 6 58.83 9.41 -12.04
N GLY A 7 57.76 10.05 -12.49
CA GLY A 7 56.91 10.89 -11.67
C GLY A 7 55.52 10.29 -11.77
N ILE A 8 55.00 9.75 -10.68
CA ILE A 8 53.59 9.34 -10.59
C ILE A 8 53.04 9.93 -9.31
N PHE A 9 52.22 10.96 -9.52
CA PHE A 9 51.28 11.57 -8.60
C PHE A 9 50.38 10.49 -7.97
N GLY A 10 50.40 10.37 -6.64
CA GLY A 10 49.46 9.54 -5.89
C GLY A 10 48.08 10.19 -5.86
N PHE A 11 47.15 9.58 -6.57
CA PHE A 11 45.72 9.90 -6.67
C PHE A 11 45.04 9.89 -5.29
N GLY A 12 44.43 11.00 -4.89
CA GLY A 12 43.54 11.04 -3.73
C GLY A 12 42.24 10.28 -4.00
N LEU A 13 42.01 9.20 -3.24
CA LEU A 13 40.76 8.43 -3.30
C LEU A 13 39.69 9.14 -2.47
N ILE A 14 38.82 9.92 -3.13
CA ILE A 14 37.64 10.51 -2.50
C ILE A 14 36.53 9.44 -2.51
N LEU A 15 36.28 8.83 -1.35
CA LEU A 15 35.12 7.95 -1.12
C LEU A 15 33.86 8.82 -0.97
N LEU A 16 33.16 9.05 -2.09
CA LEU A 16 31.80 9.60 -2.09
C LEU A 16 30.83 8.50 -1.64
N SER A 17 30.64 8.37 -0.33
CA SER A 17 29.60 7.50 0.24
C SER A 17 28.23 8.17 0.03
N SER A 18 27.50 7.74 -1.00
CA SER A 18 26.09 8.06 -1.19
C SER A 18 25.28 7.43 -0.05
N LEU A 19 24.82 8.27 0.89
CA LEU A 19 23.83 7.91 1.91
C LEU A 19 22.47 7.69 1.22
N GLY A 20 22.25 6.50 0.69
CA GLY A 20 20.91 6.05 0.30
C GLY A 20 20.13 5.66 1.55
N ASN A 21 19.06 6.40 1.89
CA ASN A 21 18.13 5.98 2.93
C ASN A 21 17.38 4.74 2.44
N ALA A 22 17.75 3.55 2.92
CA ALA A 22 16.98 2.33 2.71
C ALA A 22 15.69 2.40 3.54
N GLY A 23 14.65 3.03 3.01
CA GLY A 23 13.31 2.95 3.59
C GLY A 23 12.83 1.49 3.56
N THR A 24 12.38 0.96 4.69
CA THR A 24 11.75 -0.36 4.74
C THR A 24 10.47 -0.36 3.91
N GLN A 25 10.48 -1.06 2.78
CA GLN A 25 9.30 -1.26 1.94
C GLN A 25 8.21 -2.01 2.73
N PRO A 26 6.95 -1.59 2.67
CA PRO A 26 5.86 -2.30 3.34
C PRO A 26 5.72 -3.72 2.78
N LYS A 27 5.28 -4.67 3.61
CA LYS A 27 5.07 -6.06 3.18
C LYS A 27 3.98 -6.15 2.12
N PHE A 28 2.98 -5.29 2.21
CA PHE A 28 1.97 -5.10 1.18
C PHE A 28 1.94 -3.64 0.74
N SER A 29 2.15 -3.36 -0.55
CA SER A 29 1.95 -2.02 -1.09
C SER A 29 0.45 -1.79 -1.27
N ILE A 30 -0.02 -0.62 -0.87
CA ILE A 30 -1.43 -0.22 -0.98
C ILE A 30 -1.42 1.20 -1.56
N VAL A 31 -1.60 1.30 -2.86
CA VAL A 31 -1.45 2.57 -3.60
C VAL A 31 -2.81 3.01 -4.10
N ASN A 32 -3.20 4.25 -3.84
CA ASN A 32 -4.49 4.77 -4.27
C ASN A 32 -4.47 5.05 -5.78
N THR A 33 -5.37 4.41 -6.53
CA THR A 33 -5.52 4.58 -7.98
C THR A 33 -6.71 5.46 -8.34
N VAL A 34 -7.74 5.51 -7.50
CA VAL A 34 -8.91 6.38 -7.65
C VAL A 34 -9.26 7.00 -6.32
N ARG A 35 -9.16 8.33 -6.24
CA ARG A 35 -9.44 9.11 -5.03
C ARG A 35 -10.92 9.54 -4.99
N PRO A 36 -11.59 9.35 -3.85
CA PRO A 36 -12.91 9.95 -3.64
C PRO A 36 -12.80 11.46 -3.42
N PRO A 37 -13.90 12.21 -3.58
CA PRO A 37 -13.98 13.61 -3.16
C PRO A 37 -13.66 13.77 -1.65
N ALA A 38 -13.02 14.88 -1.29
CA ALA A 38 -12.70 15.17 0.11
C ALA A 38 -13.92 15.62 0.94
N LEU A 39 -14.94 16.15 0.27
CA LEU A 39 -16.19 16.65 0.84
C LEU A 39 -17.35 16.09 0.04
N ILE A 40 -18.42 15.73 0.74
CA ILE A 40 -19.58 15.03 0.20
C ILE A 40 -20.82 15.37 1.01
N ALA A 41 -21.98 15.25 0.39
CA ALA A 41 -23.26 15.54 1.02
C ALA A 41 -23.80 14.32 1.81
N PRO A 42 -24.66 14.56 2.83
CA PRO A 42 -25.43 13.49 3.45
C PRO A 42 -26.28 12.74 2.41
N GLY A 43 -26.20 11.40 2.43
CA GLY A 43 -26.83 10.52 1.44
C GLY A 43 -25.92 10.12 0.27
N ASP A 44 -24.78 10.79 0.05
CA ASP A 44 -23.84 10.43 -1.01
C ASP A 44 -23.20 9.06 -0.79
N ILE A 45 -22.93 8.40 -1.92
CA ILE A 45 -22.15 7.16 -2.02
C ILE A 45 -20.98 7.45 -2.94
N VAL A 46 -19.75 7.35 -2.44
CA VAL A 46 -18.53 7.58 -3.25
C VAL A 46 -17.57 6.40 -3.19
N GLY A 47 -16.84 6.19 -4.28
CA GLY A 47 -15.91 5.09 -4.43
C GLY A 47 -14.44 5.51 -4.31
N ALA A 48 -13.62 4.59 -3.83
CA ALA A 48 -12.16 4.67 -3.87
C ALA A 48 -11.59 3.35 -4.42
N GLN A 49 -10.43 3.40 -5.07
CA GLN A 49 -9.74 2.21 -5.55
C GLN A 49 -8.27 2.22 -5.13
N TYR A 50 -7.77 1.06 -4.73
CA TYR A 50 -6.36 0.83 -4.42
C TYR A 50 -5.80 -0.33 -5.21
N LEU A 51 -4.56 -0.22 -5.67
CA LEU A 51 -3.76 -1.35 -6.11
C LEU A 51 -3.05 -1.95 -4.90
N VAL A 52 -3.37 -3.19 -4.57
CA VAL A 52 -2.76 -3.94 -3.47
C VAL A 52 -1.76 -4.93 -4.05
N THR A 53 -0.50 -4.88 -3.60
CA THR A 53 0.59 -5.75 -4.09
C THR A 53 1.25 -6.50 -2.93
N ASN A 54 1.49 -7.80 -3.09
CA ASN A 54 2.28 -8.57 -2.14
C ASN A 54 3.79 -8.46 -2.43
N ASN A 55 4.53 -7.71 -1.62
CA ASN A 55 5.98 -7.57 -1.74
C ASN A 55 6.76 -8.66 -0.99
N THR A 56 6.08 -9.60 -0.35
CA THR A 56 6.73 -10.70 0.37
C THR A 56 7.09 -11.82 -0.60
N LEU A 57 8.19 -12.53 -0.34
CA LEU A 57 8.66 -13.63 -1.18
C LEU A 57 7.74 -14.87 -1.19
N ILE A 58 6.66 -14.86 -0.41
CA ILE A 58 5.74 -16.00 -0.28
C ILE A 58 4.32 -15.58 -0.59
N THR A 59 3.54 -16.50 -1.15
CA THR A 59 2.11 -16.32 -1.37
C THR A 59 1.39 -16.08 -0.05
N ARG A 60 0.48 -15.09 -0.03
CA ARG A 60 -0.28 -14.71 1.15
C ARG A 60 -1.77 -14.72 0.86
N GLU A 61 -2.52 -15.28 1.79
CA GLU A 61 -3.95 -14.99 1.94
C GLU A 61 -4.09 -13.75 2.83
N LEU A 62 -4.79 -12.75 2.30
CA LEU A 62 -4.89 -11.40 2.81
C LEU A 62 -6.37 -11.03 2.97
N THR A 63 -6.63 -10.09 3.86
CA THR A 63 -7.95 -9.52 4.08
C THR A 63 -7.87 -8.05 4.46
N LEU A 64 -8.95 -7.32 4.17
CA LEU A 64 -9.16 -5.95 4.61
C LEU A 64 -9.58 -5.94 6.08
N VAL A 65 -8.91 -5.14 6.91
CA VAL A 65 -9.42 -4.83 8.24
C VAL A 65 -10.72 -4.04 8.10
N PRO A 66 -11.82 -4.46 8.73
CA PRO A 66 -13.10 -3.78 8.61
C PRO A 66 -13.00 -2.29 8.94
N LEU A 67 -13.49 -1.47 8.01
CA LEU A 67 -13.55 -0.02 8.14
C LEU A 67 -15.01 0.40 8.33
N THR A 68 -15.30 1.11 9.42
CA THR A 68 -16.65 1.63 9.67
C THR A 68 -17.11 2.52 8.51
N GLY A 69 -18.27 2.19 7.95
CA GLY A 69 -18.86 2.95 6.85
C GLY A 69 -18.25 2.75 5.46
N VAL A 70 -17.39 1.75 5.32
CA VAL A 70 -16.79 1.37 4.04
C VAL A 70 -17.11 -0.09 3.74
N GLN A 71 -17.50 -0.36 2.50
CA GLN A 71 -17.77 -1.68 1.97
C GLN A 71 -16.75 -2.01 0.87
N GLN A 72 -16.21 -3.23 0.88
CA GLN A 72 -15.41 -3.74 -0.23
C GLN A 72 -16.30 -4.29 -1.33
N ILE A 73 -16.02 -3.93 -2.58
CA ILE A 73 -16.66 -4.48 -3.76
C ILE A 73 -15.72 -5.50 -4.41
N THR A 74 -16.13 -6.77 -4.43
CA THR A 74 -15.34 -7.91 -4.95
C THR A 74 -15.65 -8.24 -6.41
N ALA A 75 -16.59 -7.52 -7.02
CA ALA A 75 -16.95 -7.67 -8.41
C ALA A 75 -16.04 -6.84 -9.33
N GLY A 76 -15.80 -7.33 -10.54
CA GLY A 76 -15.09 -6.63 -11.60
C GLY A 76 -13.71 -7.23 -11.93
N PRO A 77 -13.07 -6.74 -13.01
CA PRO A 77 -11.80 -7.26 -13.48
C PRO A 77 -10.69 -7.08 -12.44
N ASN A 78 -10.01 -8.18 -12.11
CA ASN A 78 -8.91 -8.21 -11.14
C ASN A 78 -9.27 -7.60 -9.76
N ALA A 79 -10.55 -7.61 -9.38
CA ALA A 79 -10.98 -7.12 -8.08
C ALA A 79 -10.49 -8.07 -6.97
N CYS A 80 -9.93 -7.50 -5.90
CA CYS A 80 -9.57 -8.27 -4.72
C CYS A 80 -10.83 -8.96 -4.17
N GLN A 81 -10.76 -10.28 -4.02
CA GLN A 81 -11.77 -11.07 -3.31
C GLN A 81 -11.73 -10.80 -1.79
N ASN A 82 -12.63 -11.40 -1.02
CA ASN A 82 -12.63 -11.25 0.43
C ASN A 82 -12.85 -12.61 1.13
N PRO A 83 -11.80 -13.27 1.65
CA PRO A 83 -10.38 -12.89 1.58
C PRO A 83 -9.80 -13.04 0.15
N PHE A 84 -8.56 -12.61 -0.06
CA PHE A 84 -7.87 -12.70 -1.36
C PHE A 84 -6.46 -13.26 -1.24
N VAL A 85 -6.00 -13.95 -2.29
CA VAL A 85 -4.67 -14.58 -2.33
C VAL A 85 -3.79 -13.89 -3.35
N LEU A 86 -2.60 -13.44 -2.94
CA LEU A 86 -1.60 -12.83 -3.82
C LEU A 86 -0.27 -13.59 -3.70
N ALA A 87 0.25 -14.09 -4.82
CA ALA A 87 1.64 -14.54 -4.91
C ALA A 87 2.61 -13.35 -4.84
N HIS A 88 3.91 -13.61 -4.70
CA HIS A 88 4.93 -12.56 -4.73
C HIS A 88 4.81 -11.71 -5.99
N GLY A 89 4.74 -10.38 -5.83
CA GLY A 89 4.59 -9.40 -6.90
C GLY A 89 3.20 -9.33 -7.53
N GLN A 90 2.28 -10.25 -7.20
CA GLN A 90 0.90 -10.20 -7.70
C GLN A 90 0.14 -9.05 -7.06
N SER A 91 -0.82 -8.53 -7.82
CA SER A 91 -1.65 -7.41 -7.39
C SER A 91 -3.11 -7.57 -7.78
N CYS A 92 -4.00 -6.96 -6.98
CA CYS A 92 -5.43 -6.84 -7.27
C CYS A 92 -5.93 -5.44 -6.96
N PHE A 93 -7.09 -5.08 -7.50
CA PHE A 93 -7.77 -3.82 -7.22
C PHE A 93 -8.74 -3.96 -6.05
N LEU A 94 -8.42 -3.30 -4.94
CA LEU A 94 -9.32 -3.16 -3.81
C LEU A 94 -10.27 -2.00 -4.08
N ASN A 95 -11.51 -2.32 -4.43
CA ASN A 95 -12.58 -1.35 -4.66
C ASN A 95 -13.34 -1.14 -3.35
N LEU A 96 -13.43 0.11 -2.91
CA LEU A 96 -14.11 0.50 -1.69
C LEU A 96 -15.24 1.46 -2.03
N VAL A 97 -16.39 1.25 -1.41
CA VAL A 97 -17.54 2.16 -1.47
C VAL A 97 -17.79 2.67 -0.06
N PHE A 98 -17.89 3.98 0.07
CA PHE A 98 -18.16 4.65 1.32
C PHE A 98 -19.63 5.13 1.31
N ASN A 99 -20.25 5.14 2.49
CA ASN A 99 -21.61 5.66 2.68
C ASN A 99 -21.59 6.83 3.70
N SER A 100 -22.17 7.97 3.34
CA SER A 100 -22.18 9.20 4.16
C SER A 100 -23.04 9.16 5.41
N ASN A 101 -23.83 8.11 5.60
CA ASN A 101 -24.57 7.91 6.85
C ASN A 101 -23.65 7.69 8.06
N PHE A 102 -22.34 7.50 7.87
CA PHE A 102 -21.35 7.43 8.92
C PHE A 102 -20.80 8.85 9.18
N ALA A 103 -21.42 9.54 10.14
CA ALA A 103 -21.37 10.99 10.36
C ALA A 103 -19.98 11.62 10.61
N SER A 104 -18.93 10.82 10.84
CA SER A 104 -17.58 11.31 11.14
C SER A 104 -16.63 11.38 9.94
N GLY A 105 -17.06 10.93 8.75
CA GLY A 105 -16.14 10.78 7.63
C GLY A 105 -15.11 9.66 7.83
N VAL A 106 -14.12 9.60 6.93
CA VAL A 106 -13.03 8.61 6.94
C VAL A 106 -11.71 9.32 6.64
N HIS A 107 -10.80 9.31 7.62
CA HIS A 107 -9.50 10.01 7.56
C HIS A 107 -8.30 9.05 7.62
N ASN A 108 -8.54 7.74 7.45
CA ASN A 108 -7.54 6.68 7.45
C ASN A 108 -7.58 5.91 6.13
N GLY A 109 -6.60 5.05 5.88
CA GLY A 109 -6.58 4.18 4.70
C GLY A 109 -6.96 2.74 5.02
N PRO A 110 -7.23 1.91 3.99
CA PRO A 110 -7.42 0.47 4.18
C PRO A 110 -6.17 -0.18 4.76
N GLU A 111 -6.33 -0.89 5.87
CA GLU A 111 -5.30 -1.76 6.40
C GLU A 111 -5.50 -3.17 5.83
N ILE A 112 -4.44 -3.71 5.21
CA ILE A 112 -4.45 -5.07 4.67
C ILE A 112 -3.57 -5.95 5.56
N CYS A 113 -4.15 -7.04 6.03
CA CYS A 113 -3.47 -8.00 6.90
C CYS A 113 -3.48 -9.40 6.28
N LYS A 114 -2.49 -10.21 6.65
CA LYS A 114 -2.57 -11.66 6.45
C LYS A 114 -3.75 -12.23 7.23
N THR A 115 -4.44 -13.23 6.70
CA THR A 115 -5.43 -13.99 7.50
C THR A 115 -4.76 -14.84 8.59
N VAL A 116 -5.49 -15.10 9.67
CA VAL A 116 -5.06 -16.04 10.73
C VAL A 116 -4.99 -17.48 10.20
N ALA A 117 -4.12 -18.31 10.78
CA ALA A 117 -4.05 -19.71 10.43
C ALA A 117 -5.35 -20.43 10.84
N GLY A 118 -5.84 -21.36 10.00
CA GLY A 118 -7.09 -22.09 10.26
C GLY A 118 -8.25 -21.74 9.32
N GLY A 119 -8.04 -20.87 8.32
CA GLY A 119 -8.94 -20.73 7.16
C GLY A 119 -10.17 -19.85 7.40
N GLY A 120 -9.98 -18.65 7.96
CA GLY A 120 -11.07 -17.68 8.16
C GLY A 120 -10.69 -16.29 7.66
N ASN A 121 -11.72 -15.46 7.39
CA ASN A 121 -11.55 -14.07 6.98
C ASN A 121 -11.29 -13.14 8.18
N VAL A 122 -10.25 -13.44 8.96
CA VAL A 122 -9.90 -12.71 10.18
C VAL A 122 -8.50 -12.13 10.04
N PRO A 123 -8.32 -10.80 10.17
CA PRO A 123 -7.01 -10.17 10.04
C PRO A 123 -6.07 -10.58 11.18
N SER A 124 -4.83 -10.94 10.85
CA SER A 124 -3.77 -11.22 11.80
C SER A 124 -3.05 -9.94 12.21
N GLN A 125 -2.99 -9.68 13.52
CA GLN A 125 -2.29 -8.52 14.10
C GLN A 125 -0.76 -8.49 13.84
N PHE A 126 -0.16 -9.60 13.38
CA PHE A 126 1.30 -9.74 13.27
C PHE A 126 1.85 -9.40 11.89
N LEU A 127 0.99 -9.25 10.88
CA LEU A 127 1.43 -8.97 9.51
C LEU A 127 0.38 -8.16 8.76
N CYS A 128 0.47 -6.84 8.94
CA CYS A 128 -0.39 -5.86 8.29
C CYS A 128 0.45 -4.81 7.56
N SER A 129 -0.17 -4.08 6.64
CA SER A 129 0.39 -2.86 6.06
C SER A 129 -0.74 -1.86 5.86
N GLN A 130 -0.39 -0.59 5.99
CA GLN A 130 -1.26 0.54 5.68
C GLN A 130 -0.67 1.33 4.51
N PRO A 131 -1.50 2.03 3.73
CA PRO A 131 -1.04 2.96 2.72
C PRO A 131 -0.14 4.06 3.31
N SER A 132 0.64 4.69 2.44
CA SER A 132 1.40 5.88 2.80
C SER A 132 0.46 7.04 3.17
N ARG A 133 0.97 8.07 3.85
CA ARG A 133 0.16 9.26 4.20
C ARG A 133 -0.50 9.92 2.99
N THR A 134 0.16 9.89 1.83
CA THR A 134 -0.37 10.46 0.58
C THR A 134 -1.47 9.61 -0.04
N ASP A 135 -1.67 8.38 0.41
CA ASP A 135 -2.66 7.44 -0.11
C ASP A 135 -3.81 7.19 0.87
N LEU A 136 -3.85 7.86 2.03
CA LEU A 136 -4.98 7.75 2.97
C LEU A 136 -6.27 8.28 2.35
N LEU A 137 -7.42 7.74 2.79
CA LEU A 137 -8.71 8.39 2.56
C LEU A 137 -8.80 9.63 3.45
N ASN A 138 -9.38 10.69 2.92
CA ASN A 138 -9.63 11.92 3.66
C ASN A 138 -10.98 12.49 3.20
N ILE A 139 -12.05 11.84 3.63
CA ILE A 139 -13.44 12.15 3.25
C ILE A 139 -14.14 12.74 4.47
N THR A 140 -14.79 13.88 4.31
CA THR A 140 -15.58 14.56 5.34
C THR A 140 -17.03 14.68 4.88
N VAL A 141 -17.99 14.37 5.75
CA VAL A 141 -19.42 14.61 5.50
C VAL A 141 -19.75 16.04 5.91
N GLN A 142 -20.43 16.78 5.03
CA GLN A 142 -20.83 18.17 5.25
C GLN A 142 -22.06 18.31 6.15
#